data_AF-A0A959YXJ9-F1
#
_entry.id   AF-A0A959YXJ9-F1
#
_cell.length_a   1.000
_cell.length_b   1.000
_cell.length_c   1.000
_cell.angle_alpha   90.00
_cell.angle_beta   90.00
_cell.angle_gamma   90.00
#
_symmetry.space_group_name_H-M   'P 1'
#
loop_
_entity.id
_entity.type
_entity.pdbx_description
1 polymer ?
#
loop_
_entity_poly.entity_id
_entity_poly.type
_entity_poly.pdbx_seq_one_letter_code
_entity_poly.pdbx_strand_id
1 'polypeptide(L)'
;WSTFLGGSGDELPHSLIVNSADEVFVYGTTTSQNFPFVNGCLDNTFNGGTPINLTGLGVNFVNGSDMIVARLSANGSALLASTYLGGSANDGLNTASALRFNYADEVRGEVLLDENENVYIVSTTASSNYPTTAGGLQPVFGGGSHDGVVTKLDAGLTTLIWSTYFGGSGS
;
A
#
# COMPACT_ATOMS: atom_id res chain seq x y z
N TRP A 1 9.78 19.86 11.83
CA TRP A 1 9.24 18.96 12.87
C TRP A 1 9.71 17.55 12.54
N SER A 2 9.77 16.66 13.51
CA SER A 2 10.09 15.23 13.31
C SER A 2 9.16 14.40 14.16
N THR A 3 8.62 13.33 13.60
CA THR A 3 7.74 12.37 14.28
C THR A 3 8.07 10.96 13.80
N PHE A 4 7.50 9.94 14.45
CA PHE A 4 7.60 8.55 14.04
C PHE A 4 6.26 8.08 13.48
N LEU A 5 6.31 7.35 12.37
CA LEU A 5 5.16 6.68 11.76
C LEU A 5 5.57 5.25 11.45
N GLY A 6 5.03 4.30 12.19
CA GLY A 6 5.39 2.89 12.08
C GLY A 6 4.85 2.06 13.25
N GLY A 7 4.83 0.75 13.06
CA GLY A 7 4.45 -0.22 14.07
C GLY A 7 5.68 -0.88 14.70
N SER A 8 5.57 -2.17 15.03
CA SER A 8 6.64 -2.95 15.68
C SER A 8 7.54 -3.73 14.72
N GLY A 9 7.16 -3.84 13.44
CA GLY A 9 7.92 -4.49 12.38
C GLY A 9 8.62 -3.46 11.48
N ASP A 10 9.15 -3.92 10.36
CA ASP A 10 9.73 -3.03 9.36
C ASP A 10 8.63 -2.34 8.52
N GLU A 11 8.83 -1.04 8.29
CA GLU A 11 8.08 -0.22 7.35
C GLU A 11 8.99 0.31 6.26
N LEU A 12 8.47 0.33 5.04
CA LEU A 12 9.11 0.97 3.90
C LEU A 12 8.16 2.00 3.28
N PRO A 13 8.31 3.30 3.56
CA PRO A 13 7.63 4.35 2.82
C PRO A 13 8.27 4.49 1.43
N HIS A 14 7.47 4.32 0.39
CA HIS A 14 7.95 4.30 -1.00
C HIS A 14 7.68 5.61 -1.73
N SER A 15 6.57 6.26 -1.42
CA SER A 15 6.10 7.45 -2.12
C SER A 15 5.39 8.39 -1.15
N LEU A 16 5.51 9.69 -1.42
CA LEU A 16 4.85 10.74 -0.65
C LEU A 16 4.38 11.87 -1.56
N ILE A 17 3.28 12.50 -1.18
CA ILE A 17 2.72 13.67 -1.87
C ILE A 17 2.10 14.61 -0.84
N VAL A 18 2.02 15.89 -1.16
CA VAL A 18 1.44 16.92 -0.30
C VAL A 18 0.20 17.50 -0.98
N ASN A 19 -0.88 17.70 -0.21
CA ASN A 19 -2.11 18.32 -0.73
C ASN A 19 -2.07 19.85 -0.65
N SER A 20 -3.17 20.51 -1.00
CA SER A 20 -3.28 21.97 -1.00
C SER A 20 -3.24 22.61 0.40
N ALA A 21 -3.44 21.80 1.45
CA ALA A 21 -3.41 22.20 2.86
C ALA A 21 -2.06 21.91 3.54
N ASP A 22 -1.01 21.60 2.75
CA ASP A 22 0.32 21.20 3.21
C ASP A 22 0.36 19.88 4.01
N GLU A 23 -0.69 19.06 3.95
CA GLU A 23 -0.76 17.76 4.62
C GLU A 23 -0.07 16.69 3.78
N VAL A 24 0.67 15.80 4.45
CA VAL A 24 1.53 14.80 3.80
C VAL A 24 0.79 13.48 3.71
N PHE A 25 0.64 12.96 2.50
CA PHE A 25 0.22 11.59 2.24
C PHE A 25 1.44 10.71 2.01
N VAL A 26 1.47 9.56 2.67
CA VAL A 26 2.55 8.57 2.61
C VAL A 26 1.96 7.25 2.17
N TYR A 27 2.57 6.65 1.16
CA TYR A 27 2.33 5.26 0.76
C TYR A 27 3.57 4.42 1.07
N GLY A 28 3.34 3.20 1.53
CA GLY A 28 4.41 2.28 1.86
C GLY A 28 3.95 0.83 1.98
N THR A 29 4.87 -0.02 2.37
CA THR A 29 4.62 -1.43 2.69
C THR A 29 5.07 -1.69 4.12
N THR A 30 4.32 -2.50 4.87
CA THR A 30 4.61 -2.82 6.27
C THR A 30 4.51 -4.32 6.53
N THR A 31 5.28 -4.82 7.49
CA THR A 31 5.04 -6.12 8.14
C THR A 31 4.41 -5.97 9.53
N SER A 32 4.14 -4.74 9.96
CA SER A 32 3.56 -4.45 11.26
C SER A 32 2.09 -4.79 11.28
N GLN A 33 1.70 -5.62 12.25
CA GLN A 33 0.29 -5.89 12.54
C GLN A 33 -0.38 -4.74 13.32
N ASN A 34 0.43 -3.80 13.82
CA ASN A 34 0.03 -2.69 14.69
C ASN A 34 0.45 -1.33 14.11
N PHE A 35 0.55 -1.20 12.78
CA PHE A 35 0.75 0.09 12.15
C PHE A 35 -0.32 1.09 12.63
N PRO A 36 0.04 2.34 12.96
CA PRO A 36 -0.91 3.32 13.48
C PRO A 36 -2.08 3.58 12.51
N PHE A 37 -3.30 3.44 13.01
CA PHE A 37 -4.53 3.73 12.26
C PHE A 37 -5.41 4.77 12.95
N VAL A 38 -6.30 5.39 12.18
CA VAL A 38 -7.35 6.28 12.68
C VAL A 38 -8.68 5.53 12.64
N ASN A 39 -9.47 5.59 13.72
CA ASN A 39 -10.75 4.90 13.79
C ASN A 39 -11.67 5.30 12.63
N GLY A 40 -12.27 4.30 11.98
CA GLY A 40 -13.14 4.49 10.81
C GLY A 40 -12.42 4.47 9.47
N CYS A 41 -11.13 4.13 9.44
CA CYS A 41 -10.41 3.84 8.20
C CYS A 41 -11.00 2.63 7.46
N LEU A 42 -10.63 2.50 6.18
CA LEU A 42 -11.08 1.42 5.31
C LEU A 42 -10.77 0.04 5.89
N ASP A 43 -9.52 -0.16 6.32
CA ASP A 43 -9.06 -1.40 6.93
C ASP A 43 -8.04 -1.09 8.05
N ASN A 44 -8.32 -1.59 9.24
CA ASN A 44 -7.43 -1.48 10.41
C ASN A 44 -6.77 -2.81 10.77
N THR A 45 -6.84 -3.80 9.88
CA THR A 45 -6.26 -5.12 10.06
C THR A 45 -5.16 -5.38 9.04
N PHE A 46 -4.08 -5.99 9.51
CA PHE A 46 -3.05 -6.56 8.66
C PHE A 46 -3.54 -7.95 8.20
N ASN A 47 -3.77 -8.09 6.90
CA ASN A 47 -4.37 -9.23 6.25
C ASN A 47 -3.35 -10.31 5.85
N GLY A 48 -2.06 -9.97 5.78
CA GLY A 48 -1.00 -10.96 5.94
C GLY A 48 -0.07 -11.15 4.75
N GLY A 49 0.08 -12.42 4.39
CA GLY A 49 1.07 -12.90 3.43
C GLY A 49 2.08 -13.88 4.02
N THR A 50 3.12 -14.17 3.25
CA THR A 50 4.16 -15.14 3.61
C THR A 50 5.45 -14.41 3.96
N PRO A 51 6.16 -14.81 5.04
CA PRO A 51 7.38 -14.14 5.45
C PRO A 51 8.39 -14.03 4.31
N ILE A 52 8.97 -12.84 4.13
CA ILE A 52 9.96 -12.59 3.08
C ILE A 52 11.10 -11.69 3.57
N ASN A 53 12.33 -12.11 3.28
CA ASN A 53 13.53 -11.34 3.59
C ASN A 53 14.09 -10.69 2.32
N LEU A 54 14.08 -9.36 2.28
CA LEU A 54 14.66 -8.58 1.18
C LEU A 54 16.10 -8.21 1.55
N THR A 55 17.00 -9.19 1.51
CA THR A 55 18.41 -9.06 1.94
C THR A 55 19.14 -7.84 1.35
N GLY A 56 18.85 -7.48 0.09
CA GLY A 56 19.44 -6.32 -0.58
C GLY A 56 18.99 -4.97 -0.02
N LEU A 57 17.85 -4.93 0.67
CA LEU A 57 17.26 -3.72 1.27
C LEU A 57 17.45 -3.67 2.78
N GLY A 58 17.94 -4.75 3.40
CA GLY A 58 18.08 -4.84 4.86
C GLY A 58 16.73 -4.90 5.58
N VAL A 59 15.68 -5.34 4.90
CA VAL A 59 14.30 -5.36 5.42
C VAL A 59 13.80 -6.80 5.51
N ASN A 60 13.08 -7.11 6.57
CA ASN A 60 12.57 -8.43 6.89
C ASN A 60 11.06 -8.36 7.20
N PHE A 61 10.25 -8.73 6.20
CA PHE A 61 8.79 -8.83 6.33
C PHE A 61 8.41 -10.15 7.02
N VAL A 62 8.61 -10.23 8.34
CA VAL A 62 8.44 -11.46 9.14
C VAL A 62 7.01 -11.99 9.18
N ASN A 63 6.01 -11.16 8.92
CA ASN A 63 4.60 -11.54 8.92
C ASN A 63 3.98 -11.60 7.50
N GLY A 64 4.80 -11.44 6.46
CA GLY A 64 4.30 -11.05 5.13
C GLY A 64 4.20 -9.53 5.01
N SER A 65 3.42 -9.04 4.05
CA SER A 65 3.34 -7.61 3.78
C SER A 65 1.96 -7.15 3.35
N ASP A 66 1.55 -6.00 3.88
CA ASP A 66 0.45 -5.19 3.37
C ASP A 66 0.95 -3.82 2.97
N MET A 67 0.19 -3.13 2.12
CA MET A 67 0.41 -1.71 1.88
C MET A 67 -0.21 -0.88 3.00
N ILE A 68 0.36 0.31 3.19
CA ILE A 68 -0.21 1.35 4.04
C ILE A 68 -0.40 2.63 3.23
N VAL A 69 -1.43 3.37 3.60
CA VAL A 69 -1.61 4.77 3.21
C VAL A 69 -1.85 5.57 4.47
N ALA A 70 -1.18 6.70 4.64
CA ALA A 70 -1.31 7.57 5.80
C ALA A 70 -1.34 9.04 5.39
N ARG A 71 -2.07 9.87 6.15
CA ARG A 71 -2.17 11.32 5.99
C ARG A 71 -1.78 11.99 7.30
N LEU A 72 -0.75 12.82 7.26
CA LEU A 72 -0.25 13.59 8.40
C LEU A 72 -0.66 15.05 8.27
N SER A 73 -0.90 15.72 9.41
CA SER A 73 -1.14 17.17 9.43
C SER A 73 0.08 17.93 8.90
N ALA A 74 -0.13 19.16 8.40
CA ALA A 74 0.93 19.97 7.79
C ALA A 74 2.14 20.27 8.72
N ASN A 75 1.87 20.32 10.02
CA ASN A 75 2.89 20.48 11.06
C ASN A 75 3.45 19.14 11.60
N GLY A 76 3.02 18.01 11.04
CA GLY A 76 3.41 16.66 11.41
C GLY A 76 3.04 16.23 12.82
N SER A 77 2.15 16.96 13.50
CA SER A 77 1.79 16.67 14.89
C SER A 77 0.68 15.63 15.04
N ALA A 78 -0.05 15.32 13.97
CA ALA A 78 -1.18 14.40 14.01
C ALA A 78 -1.20 13.47 12.79
N LEU A 79 -1.58 12.21 13.05
CA LEU A 79 -2.04 11.28 12.03
C LEU A 79 -3.53 11.53 11.81
N LEU A 80 -3.87 12.09 10.66
CA LEU A 80 -5.23 12.52 10.32
C LEU A 80 -6.06 11.37 9.72
N ALA A 81 -5.41 10.49 8.96
CA ALA A 81 -5.99 9.26 8.44
C ALA A 81 -4.89 8.22 8.20
N SER A 82 -5.21 6.95 8.29
CA SER A 82 -4.38 5.87 7.75
C SER A 82 -5.17 4.57 7.66
N THR A 83 -4.77 3.71 6.74
CA THR A 83 -5.39 2.40 6.49
C THR A 83 -4.34 1.40 6.01
N TYR A 84 -4.59 0.12 6.29
CA TYR A 84 -3.99 -0.96 5.50
C TYR A 84 -4.69 -1.06 4.15
N LEU A 85 -3.99 -1.65 3.19
CA LEU A 85 -4.53 -2.00 1.88
C LEU A 85 -3.83 -3.28 1.38
N GLY A 86 -4.59 -4.36 1.26
CA GLY A 86 -4.05 -5.66 0.89
C GLY A 86 -5.03 -6.79 1.17
N GLY A 87 -4.63 -8.01 0.81
CA GLY A 87 -5.40 -9.24 0.98
C GLY A 87 -4.61 -10.28 1.78
N SER A 88 -4.86 -11.57 1.53
CA SER A 88 -4.27 -12.65 2.35
C SER A 88 -2.85 -13.06 1.94
N ALA A 89 -2.32 -12.55 0.84
CA ALA A 89 -0.97 -12.80 0.34
C ALA A 89 -0.11 -11.53 0.52
N ASN A 90 1.12 -11.53 -0.02
CA ASN A 90 1.98 -10.35 0.07
C ASN A 90 1.50 -9.25 -0.90
N ASP A 91 1.31 -8.06 -0.35
CA ASP A 91 0.86 -6.85 -1.04
C ASP A 91 1.94 -5.77 -1.01
N GLY A 92 2.04 -4.99 -2.09
CA GLY A 92 3.03 -3.91 -2.23
C GLY A 92 4.46 -4.35 -2.53
N LEU A 93 4.69 -5.65 -2.73
CA LEU A 93 5.99 -6.23 -3.07
C LEU A 93 5.97 -6.90 -4.44
N ASN A 94 6.97 -6.61 -5.28
CA ASN A 94 7.23 -7.31 -6.53
C ASN A 94 8.39 -8.30 -6.35
N THR A 95 8.07 -9.58 -6.16
CA THR A 95 9.09 -10.61 -5.91
C THR A 95 9.49 -11.38 -7.17
N ALA A 96 9.00 -10.96 -8.35
CA ALA A 96 9.33 -11.60 -9.62
C ALA A 96 10.80 -11.33 -9.99
N SER A 97 11.61 -12.40 -10.03
CA SER A 97 13.04 -12.32 -10.32
C SER A 97 13.35 -11.68 -11.69
N ALA A 98 12.45 -11.83 -12.66
CA ALA A 98 12.57 -11.24 -13.99
C ALA A 98 12.40 -9.72 -14.01
N LEU A 99 11.92 -9.10 -12.93
CA LEU A 99 11.63 -7.66 -12.86
C LEU A 99 12.57 -6.90 -11.92
N ARG A 100 13.55 -7.59 -11.31
CA ARG A 100 14.51 -7.01 -10.37
C ARG A 100 15.83 -6.67 -11.08
N PHE A 101 15.98 -5.42 -11.51
CA PHE A 101 17.20 -4.95 -12.21
C PHE A 101 17.95 -3.87 -11.42
N ASN A 102 17.25 -3.04 -10.67
CA ASN A 102 17.80 -1.94 -9.89
C ASN A 102 17.54 -2.15 -8.39
N TYR A 103 18.22 -1.34 -7.59
CA TYR A 103 18.00 -1.29 -6.14
C TYR A 103 16.54 -0.93 -5.86
N ALA A 104 15.91 -1.69 -4.97
CA ALA A 104 14.53 -1.49 -4.50
C ALA A 104 13.43 -1.71 -5.55
N ASP A 105 13.70 -2.43 -6.63
CA ASP A 105 12.66 -2.81 -7.61
C ASP A 105 11.57 -3.71 -7.01
N GLU A 106 11.87 -4.39 -5.90
CA GLU A 106 10.90 -5.20 -5.15
C GLU A 106 9.83 -4.37 -4.46
N VAL A 107 10.06 -3.07 -4.27
CA VAL A 107 9.21 -2.18 -3.48
C VAL A 107 8.83 -0.97 -4.32
N ARG A 108 7.84 -1.16 -5.19
CA ARG A 108 7.35 -0.11 -6.09
C ARG A 108 5.88 0.15 -5.86
N GLY A 109 5.54 1.43 -5.77
CA GLY A 109 4.18 1.92 -5.85
C GLY A 109 4.17 3.42 -5.61
N GLU A 110 3.10 4.07 -6.04
CA GLU A 110 2.99 5.52 -6.03
C GLU A 110 1.69 5.96 -5.39
N VAL A 111 1.76 7.11 -4.70
CA VAL A 111 0.59 7.84 -4.22
C VAL A 111 0.44 9.15 -5.01
N LEU A 112 -0.77 9.38 -5.52
CA LEU A 112 -1.14 10.59 -6.22
C LEU A 112 -2.49 11.10 -5.69
N LEU A 113 -2.73 12.40 -5.83
CA LEU A 113 -3.99 13.04 -5.45
C LEU A 113 -4.68 13.58 -6.69
N ASP A 114 -6.01 13.50 -6.74
CA ASP A 114 -6.80 14.27 -7.70
C ASP A 114 -7.18 15.67 -7.17
N GLU A 115 -7.92 16.44 -7.97
CA GLU A 115 -8.37 17.78 -7.62
C GLU A 115 -9.31 17.84 -6.39
N ASN A 116 -9.92 16.71 -6.02
CA ASN A 116 -10.75 16.59 -4.81
C ASN A 116 -9.96 15.94 -3.64
N GLU A 117 -8.63 15.83 -3.78
CA GLU A 117 -7.72 15.18 -2.84
C GLU A 117 -8.03 13.70 -2.59
N ASN A 118 -8.77 13.04 -3.49
CA ASN A 118 -8.91 11.59 -3.45
C ASN A 118 -7.57 10.94 -3.78
N VAL A 119 -7.29 9.82 -3.12
CA VAL A 119 -5.97 9.19 -3.13
C VAL A 119 -5.94 8.07 -4.14
N TYR A 120 -4.99 8.13 -5.06
CA TYR A 120 -4.70 7.08 -6.03
C TYR A 120 -3.46 6.33 -5.59
N ILE A 121 -3.59 5.01 -5.48
CA ILE A 121 -2.47 4.09 -5.26
C ILE A 121 -2.32 3.23 -6.50
N VAL A 122 -1.09 3.18 -7.02
CA VAL A 122 -0.68 2.19 -8.01
C VAL A 122 0.40 1.31 -7.40
N SER A 123 0.22 0.00 -7.46
CA SER A 123 1.14 -0.95 -6.84
C SER A 123 0.97 -2.34 -7.45
N THR A 124 1.45 -3.36 -6.76
CA THR A 124 1.33 -4.77 -7.11
C THR A 124 0.79 -5.57 -5.92
N THR A 125 0.12 -6.67 -6.22
CA THR A 125 -0.44 -7.60 -5.24
C THR A 125 -0.20 -9.03 -5.68
N ALA A 126 0.08 -9.94 -4.73
CA ALA A 126 -0.04 -11.38 -4.93
C ALA A 126 -1.39 -11.92 -4.43
N SER A 127 -2.24 -11.06 -3.87
CA SER A 127 -3.52 -11.42 -3.24
C SER A 127 -4.60 -11.56 -4.29
N SER A 128 -5.20 -12.75 -4.38
CA SER A 128 -6.39 -12.97 -5.21
C SER A 128 -7.68 -12.36 -4.62
N ASN A 129 -7.60 -11.92 -3.36
CA ASN A 129 -8.65 -11.28 -2.59
C ASN A 129 -8.29 -9.83 -2.21
N TYR A 130 -7.44 -9.16 -2.98
CA TYR A 130 -7.18 -7.73 -2.83
C TYR A 130 -8.49 -6.90 -2.88
N PRO A 131 -8.63 -5.81 -2.09
CA PRO A 131 -9.82 -4.98 -2.09
C PRO A 131 -10.07 -4.37 -3.47
N THR A 132 -11.14 -4.83 -4.12
CA THR A 132 -11.60 -4.34 -5.43
C THR A 132 -13.07 -3.93 -5.35
N THR A 133 -13.51 -3.16 -6.34
CA THR A 133 -14.91 -2.75 -6.46
C THR A 133 -15.60 -3.46 -7.62
N ALA A 134 -16.89 -3.74 -7.47
CA ALA A 134 -17.70 -4.24 -8.58
C ALA A 134 -17.62 -3.27 -9.77
N GLY A 135 -17.46 -3.81 -10.99
CA GLY A 135 -17.30 -3.00 -12.20
C GLY A 135 -15.90 -2.42 -12.43
N GLY A 136 -14.90 -2.77 -11.61
CA GLY A 136 -13.49 -2.53 -11.93
C GLY A 136 -13.11 -3.15 -13.27
N LEU A 137 -12.12 -2.57 -13.95
CA LEU A 137 -11.68 -2.98 -15.30
C LEU A 137 -11.33 -4.49 -15.36
N GLN A 138 -10.64 -4.98 -14.34
CA GLN A 138 -10.32 -6.37 -14.11
C GLN A 138 -10.67 -6.69 -12.65
N PRO A 139 -11.84 -7.30 -12.40
CA PRO A 139 -12.34 -7.52 -11.04
C PRO A 139 -11.75 -8.77 -10.37
N VAL A 140 -10.96 -9.57 -11.10
CA VAL A 140 -10.38 -10.82 -10.62
C VAL A 140 -8.89 -10.81 -10.93
N PHE A 141 -8.09 -11.34 -9.99
CA PHE A 141 -6.67 -11.57 -10.16
C PHE A 141 -6.38 -12.38 -11.44
N GLY A 142 -5.53 -11.84 -12.30
CA GLY A 142 -5.20 -12.34 -13.63
C GLY A 142 -4.34 -13.60 -13.62
N GLY A 143 -3.72 -13.90 -12.47
CA GLY A 143 -2.92 -15.10 -12.24
C GLY A 143 -1.43 -14.81 -12.19
N GLY A 144 -0.62 -15.87 -12.21
CA GLY A 144 0.82 -15.74 -12.06
C GLY A 144 1.24 -15.41 -10.63
N SER A 145 2.41 -14.79 -10.48
CA SER A 145 2.98 -14.41 -9.18
C SER A 145 2.37 -13.13 -8.60
N HIS A 146 2.12 -12.12 -9.43
CA HIS A 146 1.55 -10.84 -9.02
C HIS A 146 0.76 -10.20 -10.15
N ASP A 147 -0.23 -9.38 -9.79
CA ASP A 147 -0.91 -8.44 -10.67
C ASP A 147 -0.62 -7.01 -10.21
N GLY A 148 -0.63 -6.07 -11.15
CA GLY A 148 -0.73 -4.66 -10.82
C GLY A 148 -2.09 -4.34 -10.20
N VAL A 149 -2.15 -3.32 -9.35
CA VAL A 149 -3.40 -2.77 -8.82
C VAL A 149 -3.44 -1.27 -9.00
N VAL A 150 -4.65 -0.77 -9.26
CA VAL A 150 -4.94 0.66 -9.23
C VAL A 150 -6.14 0.85 -8.30
N THR A 151 -5.95 1.65 -7.27
CA THR A 151 -6.94 1.88 -6.21
C THR A 151 -7.16 3.37 -6.04
N LYS A 152 -8.43 3.78 -5.95
CA LYS A 152 -8.83 5.12 -5.57
C LYS A 152 -9.59 5.10 -4.24
N LEU A 153 -9.08 5.86 -3.27
CA LEU A 153 -9.66 6.08 -1.95
C LEU A 153 -10.16 7.52 -1.84
N ASP A 154 -11.10 7.78 -0.93
CA ASP A 154 -11.38 9.14 -0.51
C ASP A 154 -10.21 9.74 0.31
N ALA A 155 -10.18 11.07 0.45
CA ALA A 155 -9.12 11.77 1.18
C ALA A 155 -9.05 11.37 2.68
N GLY A 156 -10.14 10.83 3.23
CA GLY A 156 -10.23 10.31 4.59
C GLY A 156 -9.71 8.89 4.76
N LEU A 157 -9.37 8.19 3.66
CA LEU A 157 -8.97 6.78 3.66
C LEU A 157 -10.00 5.86 4.34
N THR A 158 -11.28 6.21 4.20
CA THR A 158 -12.42 5.50 4.80
C THR A 158 -13.21 4.69 3.77
N THR A 159 -13.14 5.08 2.51
CA THR A 159 -13.97 4.56 1.43
C THR A 159 -13.11 4.20 0.23
N LEU A 160 -13.27 2.96 -0.22
CA LEU A 160 -12.77 2.50 -1.51
C LEU A 160 -13.70 2.99 -2.61
N ILE A 161 -13.32 4.07 -3.30
CA ILE A 161 -14.15 4.67 -4.37
C ILE A 161 -14.20 3.73 -5.58
N TRP A 162 -13.03 3.25 -6.02
CA TRP A 162 -12.93 2.14 -6.97
C TRP A 162 -11.56 1.47 -6.86
N SER A 163 -11.48 0.21 -7.27
CA SER A 163 -10.22 -0.52 -7.36
C SER A 163 -10.30 -1.66 -8.36
N THR A 164 -9.19 -1.92 -9.04
CA THR A 164 -9.06 -2.93 -10.09
C THR A 164 -7.68 -3.60 -10.04
N TYR A 165 -7.63 -4.87 -10.44
CA TYR A 165 -6.39 -5.50 -10.87
C TYR A 165 -5.98 -4.99 -12.26
N PHE A 166 -4.75 -5.29 -12.64
CA PHE A 166 -4.20 -5.12 -13.98
C PHE A 166 -3.06 -6.13 -14.18
N GLY A 167 -3.33 -7.23 -14.86
CA GLY A 167 -2.33 -8.27 -15.06
C GLY A 167 -2.84 -9.51 -15.79
N GLY A 168 -2.15 -10.62 -15.61
CA GLY A 168 -2.39 -11.87 -16.34
C GLY A 168 -1.42 -12.97 -15.91
N SER A 169 -1.56 -14.16 -16.47
CA SER A 169 -0.82 -15.36 -16.04
C SER A 169 0.66 -15.44 -16.45
N GLY A 170 1.22 -14.38 -17.04
CA GLY A 170 2.55 -14.38 -17.69
C GLY A 170 3.74 -14.16 -16.76
N SER A 171 3.53 -14.15 -15.45
CA SER A 171 4.51 -13.76 -14.42
C SER A 171 4.55 -14.71 -13.24
#